data_AF-A0A2D3T872-F1
#
_entry.id   AF-A0A2D3T872-F1
#
_cell.length_a   1.000
_cell.length_b   1.000
_cell.length_c   1.000
_cell.angle_alpha   90.00
_cell.angle_beta   90.00
_cell.angle_gamma   90.00
#
_symmetry.space_group_name_H-M   'P 1'
#
loop_
_entity.id
_entity.type
_entity.pdbx_description
1 polymer ?
#
loop_
_entity_poly.entity_id
_entity_poly.type
_entity_poly.pdbx_seq_one_letter_code
_entity_poly.pdbx_strand_id
1 'polypeptide(L)'
;MGNQISNQRYQIHQTTNTETKTASTHKTNNSPFSRCFAGIKNCAFKLIRNAFNSVRHFFSTKSKTDETTSEVIRESLKKSRPTKERLKETTPVIGKDIETSHQKFKVSETPPISEINPKKAIELINEMSEDLKTWVIPKNSTGLTELGNAWNDRIERSKNIMGYMKFAIESCQSQIESCPSEIYNIKIFQYNIDDKAVGIMMMDNNHIDYIVTHIGSNSMGGALIEQAVKYSCELGYDGRVNLYALKTGIDSYRALGFIHGDEKGSSEMTLDPNKSDLWKKDSNGEWRLAKYIDKGYVVSALKPNDSTAEPHSTPACSTSHI
;
A
#
# COMPACT_ATOMS: atom_id res chain seq x y z
N MET A 1 -76.10 -47.46 -15.78
CA MET A 1 -74.73 -46.90 -15.75
C MET A 1 -73.97 -47.69 -14.70
N GLY A 2 -73.01 -48.58 -14.96
CA GLY A 2 -72.25 -48.89 -16.16
C GLY A 2 -70.83 -49.29 -15.73
N ASN A 3 -70.63 -50.61 -15.56
CA ASN A 3 -69.38 -51.38 -15.60
C ASN A 3 -68.30 -51.29 -14.50
N GLN A 4 -68.08 -52.47 -13.90
CA GLN A 4 -66.80 -53.00 -13.41
C GLN A 4 -65.71 -52.96 -14.50
N ILE A 5 -64.43 -52.95 -14.12
CA ILE A 5 -63.43 -54.01 -14.44
C ILE A 5 -62.05 -53.65 -13.88
N SER A 6 -61.38 -54.75 -13.54
CA SER A 6 -60.08 -55.06 -12.94
C SER A 6 -58.79 -54.66 -13.68
N ASN A 7 -57.67 -55.07 -13.06
CA ASN A 7 -56.34 -55.42 -13.64
C ASN A 7 -55.35 -54.23 -13.76
N GLN A 8 -54.02 -54.38 -13.58
CA GLN A 8 -53.16 -55.57 -13.60
C GLN A 8 -51.78 -55.22 -13.01
N ARG A 9 -51.10 -56.24 -12.47
CA ARG A 9 -49.64 -56.29 -12.30
C ARG A 9 -48.94 -56.17 -13.65
N TYR A 10 -47.79 -55.50 -13.68
CA TYR A 10 -46.78 -55.68 -14.72
C TYR A 10 -45.39 -55.87 -14.09
N GLN A 11 -44.85 -57.08 -14.25
CA GLN A 11 -43.42 -57.32 -14.35
C GLN A 11 -43.01 -57.11 -15.81
N ILE A 12 -41.87 -56.49 -16.07
CA ILE A 12 -41.17 -56.63 -17.36
C ILE A 12 -39.68 -56.92 -17.12
N HIS A 13 -39.23 -57.84 -17.95
CA HIS A 13 -37.97 -58.54 -18.05
C HIS A 13 -36.71 -57.70 -18.20
N GLN A 14 -35.64 -58.33 -17.72
CA GLN A 14 -34.26 -58.16 -18.15
C GLN A 14 -34.12 -58.37 -19.67
N THR A 15 -33.39 -57.47 -20.32
CA THR A 15 -32.74 -57.70 -21.61
C THR A 15 -31.26 -57.40 -21.47
N THR A 16 -30.45 -58.44 -21.59
CA THR A 16 -29.04 -58.38 -21.93
C THR A 16 -28.87 -57.73 -23.30
N ASN A 17 -27.88 -56.84 -23.47
CA ASN A 17 -27.10 -56.77 -24.70
C ASN A 17 -25.82 -55.91 -24.54
N THR A 18 -24.71 -56.62 -24.72
CA THR A 18 -23.56 -56.33 -25.58
C THR A 18 -22.64 -55.15 -25.27
N GLU A 19 -21.40 -55.54 -24.96
CA GLU A 19 -20.19 -54.75 -24.91
C GLU A 19 -19.97 -53.93 -26.20
N THR A 20 -19.70 -52.63 -26.03
CA THR A 20 -18.91 -51.86 -26.99
C THR A 20 -17.77 -51.20 -26.23
N LYS A 21 -16.60 -51.83 -26.25
CA LYS A 21 -15.33 -51.24 -25.81
C LYS A 21 -15.01 -50.03 -26.71
N THR A 22 -15.27 -48.83 -26.23
CA THR A 22 -14.67 -47.62 -26.78
C THR A 22 -13.30 -47.42 -26.14
N ALA A 23 -12.25 -47.69 -26.91
CA ALA A 23 -10.89 -47.35 -26.57
C ALA A 23 -10.75 -45.82 -26.51
N SER A 24 -10.80 -45.25 -25.31
CA SER A 24 -10.37 -43.87 -25.06
C SER A 24 -8.85 -43.82 -25.16
N THR A 25 -8.36 -43.36 -26.32
CA THR A 25 -6.97 -42.97 -26.49
C THR A 25 -6.78 -41.60 -25.85
N HIS A 26 -6.31 -41.59 -24.60
CA HIS A 26 -5.71 -40.39 -24.00
C HIS A 26 -4.45 -40.02 -24.78
N LYS A 27 -4.59 -39.24 -25.85
CA LYS A 27 -3.49 -38.48 -26.43
C LYS A 27 -3.18 -37.32 -25.47
N THR A 28 -2.15 -37.50 -24.65
CA THR A 28 -1.46 -36.38 -24.00
C THR A 28 -0.82 -35.55 -25.10
N ASN A 29 -1.51 -34.49 -25.53
CA ASN A 29 -0.95 -33.47 -26.41
C ASN A 29 0.13 -32.70 -25.65
N ASN A 30 1.34 -33.26 -25.60
CA ASN A 30 2.56 -32.52 -25.33
C ASN A 30 2.84 -31.60 -26.52
N SER A 31 2.11 -30.49 -26.59
CA SER A 31 2.42 -29.41 -27.52
C SER A 31 3.82 -28.88 -27.18
N PRO A 32 4.76 -28.82 -28.14
CA PRO A 32 6.10 -28.27 -27.91
C PRO A 32 6.07 -26.79 -27.47
N PHE A 33 4.96 -26.08 -27.66
CA PHE A 33 4.79 -24.72 -27.16
C PHE A 33 4.62 -24.66 -25.63
N SER A 34 3.96 -25.65 -25.01
CA SER A 34 3.72 -25.66 -23.55
C SER A 34 5.03 -25.69 -22.74
N ARG A 35 6.06 -26.38 -23.25
CA ARG A 35 7.38 -26.46 -22.60
C ARG A 35 8.22 -25.19 -22.76
N CYS A 36 8.11 -24.49 -23.90
CA CYS A 36 8.78 -23.20 -24.09
C CYS A 36 8.22 -22.12 -23.15
N PHE A 37 6.90 -22.07 -22.95
CA PHE A 37 6.29 -21.10 -22.03
C PHE A 37 6.65 -21.36 -20.56
N ALA A 38 6.72 -22.61 -20.12
CA ALA A 38 7.17 -22.94 -18.77
C ALA A 38 8.64 -22.53 -18.51
N GLY A 39 9.50 -22.64 -19.53
CA GLY A 39 10.90 -22.20 -19.47
C GLY A 39 11.05 -20.68 -19.35
N ILE A 40 10.28 -19.92 -20.14
CA ILE A 40 10.30 -18.44 -20.10
C ILE A 40 9.74 -17.92 -18.77
N LYS A 41 8.66 -18.51 -18.25
CA LYS A 41 8.09 -18.17 -16.92
C LYS A 41 9.11 -18.35 -15.81
N ASN A 42 9.81 -19.48 -15.79
CA ASN A 42 10.83 -19.74 -14.76
C ASN A 42 12.07 -18.83 -14.90
N CYS A 43 12.47 -18.46 -16.12
CA CYS A 43 13.59 -17.55 -16.34
C CYS A 43 13.27 -16.10 -15.92
N ALA A 44 12.11 -15.57 -16.31
CA ALA A 44 11.69 -14.21 -15.94
C ALA A 44 11.47 -14.09 -14.42
N PHE A 45 10.80 -15.07 -13.81
CA PHE A 45 10.58 -15.12 -12.35
C PHE A 45 11.90 -15.23 -11.58
N LYS A 46 12.85 -16.04 -12.08
CA LYS A 46 14.18 -16.16 -11.48
C LYS A 46 15.00 -14.89 -11.65
N LEU A 47 14.90 -14.18 -12.77
CA LEU A 47 15.58 -12.90 -12.99
C LEU A 47 15.02 -11.79 -12.10
N ILE A 48 13.70 -11.68 -12.00
CA ILE A 48 13.04 -10.70 -11.10
C ILE A 48 13.38 -11.05 -9.65
N ARG A 49 13.14 -12.28 -9.20
CA ARG A 49 13.48 -12.72 -7.84
C ARG A 49 14.97 -12.55 -7.53
N ASN A 50 15.87 -12.77 -8.49
CA ASN A 50 17.31 -12.54 -8.30
C ASN A 50 17.66 -11.05 -8.25
N ALA A 51 17.02 -10.20 -9.06
CA ALA A 51 17.18 -8.74 -8.97
C ALA A 51 16.71 -8.23 -7.61
N PHE A 52 15.53 -8.69 -7.16
CA PHE A 52 14.98 -8.41 -5.82
C PHE A 52 15.90 -8.91 -4.69
N ASN A 53 16.42 -10.14 -4.79
CA ASN A 53 17.35 -10.69 -3.81
C ASN A 53 18.71 -9.97 -3.80
N SER A 54 19.18 -9.50 -4.95
CA SER A 54 20.43 -8.73 -5.06
C SER A 54 20.31 -7.36 -4.40
N VAL A 55 19.19 -6.65 -4.65
CA VAL A 55 18.86 -5.40 -3.96
C VAL A 55 18.72 -5.63 -2.44
N ARG A 56 18.02 -6.71 -2.03
CA ARG A 56 17.89 -7.10 -0.62
C ARG A 56 19.24 -7.39 0.04
N HIS A 57 20.14 -8.10 -0.63
CA HIS A 57 21.46 -8.43 -0.10
C HIS A 57 22.31 -7.17 0.08
N PHE A 58 22.27 -6.23 -0.87
CA PHE A 58 22.95 -4.94 -0.78
C PHE A 58 22.54 -4.14 0.49
N PHE A 59 21.24 -4.15 0.83
CA PHE A 59 20.75 -3.49 2.04
C PHE A 59 21.06 -4.22 3.34
N SER A 60 20.99 -5.55 3.35
CA SER A 60 21.44 -6.35 4.50
C SER A 60 22.91 -6.06 4.83
N THR A 61 23.76 -5.90 3.82
CA THR A 61 25.16 -5.54 4.00
C THR A 61 25.35 -4.10 4.49
N LYS A 62 24.55 -3.14 3.99
CA LYS A 62 24.64 -1.73 4.39
C LYS A 62 24.13 -1.48 5.83
N SER A 63 23.08 -2.20 6.24
CA SER A 63 22.55 -2.18 7.61
C SER A 63 23.55 -2.66 8.66
N LYS A 64 24.41 -3.64 8.34
CA LYS A 64 25.44 -4.14 9.27
C LYS A 64 26.56 -3.11 9.52
N THR A 65 26.94 -2.35 8.49
CA THR A 65 27.86 -1.21 8.63
C THR A 65 27.30 -0.09 9.49
N ASP A 66 25.98 0.16 9.42
CA ASP A 66 25.31 1.17 10.26
C ASP A 66 25.14 0.69 11.72
N GLU A 67 24.91 -0.60 11.97
CA GLU A 67 24.88 -1.17 13.33
C GLU A 67 26.22 -1.00 14.05
N THR A 68 27.34 -1.21 13.33
CA THR A 68 28.69 -1.03 13.89
C THR A 68 28.93 0.42 14.32
N THR A 69 28.41 1.38 13.55
CA THR A 69 28.54 2.82 13.82
C THR A 69 27.62 3.25 14.97
N SER A 70 26.41 2.69 15.06
CA SER A 70 25.45 2.95 16.13
C SER A 70 25.94 2.41 17.49
N GLU A 71 26.61 1.26 17.51
CA GLU A 71 27.13 0.64 18.73
C GLU A 71 28.33 1.42 19.31
N VAL A 72 29.18 1.99 18.44
CA VAL A 72 30.28 2.90 18.82
C VAL A 72 29.74 4.22 19.40
N ILE A 73 28.64 4.77 18.86
CA ILE A 73 27.97 5.96 19.40
C ILE A 73 27.32 5.64 20.75
N ARG A 74 26.72 4.45 20.91
CA ARG A 74 26.07 4.01 22.15
C ARG A 74 27.08 3.77 23.28
N GLU A 75 28.26 3.24 22.97
CA GLU A 75 29.40 3.13 23.89
C GLU A 75 29.97 4.52 24.27
N SER A 76 30.05 5.45 23.32
CA SER A 76 30.51 6.82 23.58
C SER A 76 29.55 7.62 24.48
N LEU A 77 28.23 7.40 24.35
CA LEU A 77 27.20 8.05 25.19
C LEU A 77 27.08 7.45 26.60
N LYS A 78 27.56 6.22 26.83
CA LYS A 78 27.66 5.66 28.19
C LYS A 78 28.77 6.31 29.01
N LYS A 79 29.83 6.82 28.37
CA LYS A 79 30.98 7.46 29.02
C LYS A 79 30.75 8.93 29.41
N SER A 80 29.65 9.55 28.95
CA SER A 80 29.39 10.99 29.15
C SER A 80 28.21 11.31 30.09
N ARG A 81 27.68 10.35 30.87
CA ARG A 81 26.57 10.63 31.81
C ARG A 81 27.02 11.54 32.96
N PRO A 82 26.45 12.75 33.13
CA PRO A 82 26.62 13.53 34.35
C PRO A 82 25.78 12.93 35.47
N THR A 83 26.29 13.04 36.69
CA THR A 83 25.68 12.57 37.93
C THR A 83 24.27 13.17 38.12
N LYS A 84 23.32 12.32 38.53
CA LYS A 84 21.91 12.65 38.80
C LYS A 84 21.77 13.63 39.99
N GLU A 85 22.11 14.90 39.82
CA GLU A 85 21.83 15.89 40.88
C GLU A 85 21.84 17.34 40.36
N ARG A 86 21.02 17.63 39.34
CA ARG A 86 20.45 18.96 39.07
C ARG A 86 19.68 18.90 37.75
N LEU A 87 18.35 18.90 37.83
CA LEU A 87 17.43 19.38 36.80
C LEU A 87 16.07 19.52 37.47
N LYS A 88 15.96 20.54 38.34
CA LYS A 88 14.69 21.18 38.62
C LYS A 88 14.60 22.37 37.66
N GLU A 89 13.47 22.42 36.95
CA GLU A 89 12.87 23.60 36.35
C GLU A 89 13.73 24.44 35.40
N THR A 90 13.67 24.08 34.11
CA THR A 90 13.62 25.05 33.02
C THR A 90 12.81 24.45 31.87
N THR A 91 11.49 24.53 31.98
CA THR A 91 10.59 24.37 30.84
C THR A 91 10.75 25.60 29.95
N PRO A 92 11.19 25.50 28.69
CA PRO A 92 11.19 26.64 27.80
C PRO A 92 9.74 26.95 27.43
N VAL A 93 9.29 28.15 27.78
CA VAL A 93 8.05 28.74 27.28
C VAL A 93 8.24 28.98 25.78
N ILE A 94 7.85 28.01 24.98
CA ILE A 94 7.64 28.21 23.54
C ILE A 94 6.33 28.99 23.41
N GLY A 95 6.39 30.07 22.62
CA GLY A 95 5.30 31.01 22.39
C GLY A 95 3.97 30.30 22.16
N LYS A 96 2.97 30.80 22.90
CA LYS A 96 1.56 30.67 22.54
C LYS A 96 1.37 31.18 21.10
N ASP A 97 0.43 30.56 20.39
CA ASP A 97 -0.03 30.87 19.04
C ASP A 97 0.57 30.00 17.92
N ILE A 98 0.51 28.67 18.08
CA ILE A 98 0.12 27.82 16.96
C ILE A 98 -1.37 27.55 17.15
N GLU A 99 -2.21 28.47 16.69
CA GLU A 99 -3.59 28.13 16.37
C GLU A 99 -3.51 26.99 15.35
N THR A 100 -3.76 25.75 15.78
CA THR A 100 -4.02 24.64 14.88
C THR A 100 -5.30 24.96 14.16
N SER A 101 -5.21 25.68 13.03
CA SER A 101 -6.33 25.86 12.13
C SER A 101 -6.83 24.45 11.82
N HIS A 102 -8.06 24.16 12.21
CA HIS A 102 -8.67 22.87 11.95
C HIS A 102 -8.92 22.82 10.44
N GLN A 103 -7.90 22.42 9.68
CA GLN A 103 -8.01 22.24 8.24
C GLN A 103 -9.14 21.25 8.02
N LYS A 104 -10.25 21.74 7.48
CA LYS A 104 -11.41 20.90 7.19
C LYS A 104 -11.07 20.08 5.95
N PHE A 105 -11.36 18.79 5.97
CA PHE A 105 -11.16 17.91 4.82
C PHE A 105 -12.53 17.54 4.25
N LYS A 106 -12.65 17.50 2.92
CA LYS A 106 -13.78 16.85 2.28
C LYS A 106 -13.54 15.35 2.32
N VAL A 107 -14.56 14.61 2.73
CA VAL A 107 -14.52 13.14 2.77
C VAL A 107 -15.54 12.54 1.81
N SER A 108 -15.28 11.32 1.35
CA SER A 108 -16.13 10.52 0.47
C SER A 108 -16.33 9.13 1.06
N GLU A 109 -17.48 8.50 0.85
CA GLU A 109 -17.70 7.11 1.25
C GLU A 109 -16.86 6.14 0.41
N THR A 110 -16.59 6.49 -0.86
CA THR A 110 -15.73 5.72 -1.74
C THR A 110 -14.30 6.27 -1.69
N PRO A 111 -13.28 5.40 -1.60
CA PRO A 111 -11.90 5.85 -1.66
C PRO A 111 -11.59 6.39 -3.06
N PRO A 112 -10.87 7.51 -3.20
CA PRO A 112 -10.44 8.08 -4.48
C PRO A 112 -9.27 7.27 -5.06
N ILE A 113 -9.48 5.96 -5.19
CA ILE A 113 -8.51 4.99 -5.66
C ILE A 113 -8.89 4.55 -7.07
N SER A 114 -7.89 4.48 -7.95
CA SER A 114 -8.07 3.94 -9.30
C SER A 114 -6.90 3.05 -9.69
N GLU A 115 -7.17 2.03 -10.49
CA GLU A 115 -6.13 1.25 -11.16
C GLU A 115 -5.49 2.10 -12.28
N ILE A 116 -4.17 2.00 -12.42
CA ILE A 116 -3.39 2.71 -13.45
C ILE A 116 -2.44 1.76 -14.17
N ASN A 117 -2.06 2.13 -15.39
CA ASN A 117 -1.07 1.38 -16.15
C ASN A 117 0.38 1.73 -15.71
N PRO A 118 1.38 0.88 -16.05
CA PRO A 118 2.78 1.10 -15.72
C PRO A 118 3.33 2.48 -16.13
N LYS A 119 2.99 2.94 -17.34
CA LYS A 119 3.47 4.23 -17.86
C LYS A 119 3.00 5.38 -16.97
N LYS A 120 1.71 5.42 -16.63
CA LYS A 120 1.14 6.45 -15.76
C LYS A 120 1.72 6.38 -14.35
N ALA A 121 1.97 5.17 -13.83
CA ALA A 121 2.61 5.01 -12.52
C ALA A 121 4.01 5.63 -12.47
N ILE A 122 4.82 5.44 -13.53
CA ILE A 122 6.15 6.06 -13.64
C ILE A 122 6.06 7.59 -13.66
N GLU A 123 5.13 8.16 -14.44
CA GLU A 123 4.89 9.61 -14.48
C GLU A 123 4.58 10.16 -13.08
N LEU A 124 3.66 9.51 -12.36
CA LEU A 124 3.24 9.94 -11.02
C LEU A 124 4.35 9.79 -9.98
N ILE A 125 5.16 8.72 -10.06
CA ILE A 125 6.32 8.56 -9.17
C ILE A 125 7.31 9.72 -9.34
N ASN A 126 7.56 10.14 -10.59
CA ASN A 126 8.42 11.28 -10.87
C ASN A 126 7.81 12.58 -10.31
N GLU A 127 6.51 12.83 -10.56
CA GLU A 127 5.80 13.99 -10.03
C GLU A 127 5.86 14.05 -8.49
N MET A 128 5.55 12.94 -7.81
CA MET A 128 5.63 12.85 -6.35
C MET A 128 7.06 13.07 -5.83
N SER A 129 8.07 12.53 -6.52
CA SER A 129 9.48 12.70 -6.13
C SER A 129 9.97 14.14 -6.30
N GLU A 130 9.53 14.84 -7.35
CA GLU A 130 9.80 16.26 -7.55
C GLU A 130 9.12 17.13 -6.50
N ASP A 131 7.85 16.85 -6.18
CA ASP A 131 7.10 17.54 -5.13
C ASP A 131 7.83 17.47 -3.78
N LEU A 132 8.37 16.30 -3.41
CA LEU A 132 9.14 16.10 -2.19
C LEU A 132 10.39 16.99 -2.08
N LYS A 133 10.96 17.48 -3.20
CA LYS A 133 12.11 18.40 -3.15
C LYS A 133 11.73 19.74 -2.50
N THR A 134 10.48 20.17 -2.65
CA THR A 134 9.98 21.43 -2.07
C THR A 134 9.82 21.36 -0.55
N TRP A 135 9.80 20.15 0.02
CA TRP A 135 9.65 19.91 1.46
C TRP A 135 10.98 19.73 2.20
N VAL A 136 12.11 19.78 1.48
CA VAL A 136 13.45 19.67 2.08
C VAL A 136 13.76 20.93 2.86
N ILE A 137 14.13 20.78 4.14
CA ILE A 137 14.56 21.89 4.98
C ILE A 137 16.01 22.24 4.62
N PRO A 138 16.34 23.46 4.15
CA PRO A 138 17.70 23.82 3.73
C PRO A 138 18.70 23.74 4.89
N LYS A 139 19.88 23.16 4.65
CA LYS A 139 20.93 22.96 5.69
C LYS A 139 21.45 24.26 6.32
N ASN A 140 21.31 25.38 5.62
CA ASN A 140 21.73 26.71 6.06
C ASN A 140 20.62 27.48 6.81
N SER A 141 19.44 26.89 7.00
CA SER A 141 18.42 27.50 7.85
C SER A 141 18.94 27.54 9.30
N THR A 142 19.07 28.74 9.84
CA THR A 142 19.52 28.97 11.22
C THR A 142 18.61 28.22 12.17
N GLY A 143 19.20 27.32 12.96
CA GLY A 143 18.44 26.47 13.89
C GLY A 143 18.03 25.12 13.32
N LEU A 144 18.80 24.55 12.37
CA LEU A 144 18.60 23.16 11.93
C LEU A 144 18.70 22.21 13.14
N THR A 145 17.54 21.86 13.66
CA THR A 145 17.38 20.98 14.81
C THR A 145 17.56 19.52 14.36
N GLU A 146 17.76 18.60 15.31
CA GLU A 146 17.70 17.16 15.07
C GLU A 146 16.42 16.74 14.31
N LEU A 147 15.32 17.48 14.51
CA LEU A 147 14.05 17.29 13.83
C LEU A 147 14.13 17.59 12.32
N GLY A 148 14.84 18.64 11.92
CA GLY A 148 15.02 18.98 10.51
C GLY A 148 15.82 17.93 9.76
N ASN A 149 16.86 17.39 10.39
CA ASN A 149 17.64 16.27 9.84
C ASN A 149 16.78 15.01 9.71
N ALA A 150 16.06 14.63 10.77
CA ALA A 150 15.18 13.46 10.75
C ALA A 150 14.08 13.57 9.66
N TRP A 151 13.57 14.78 9.43
CA TRP A 151 12.62 15.07 8.36
C TRP A 151 13.23 14.87 6.96
N ASN A 152 14.41 15.45 6.71
CA ASN A 152 15.12 15.29 5.44
C ASN A 152 15.50 13.82 5.18
N ASP A 153 15.92 13.08 6.21
CA ASP A 153 16.19 11.63 6.11
C ASP A 153 14.95 10.82 5.75
N ARG A 154 13.76 11.27 6.19
CA ARG A 154 12.48 10.65 5.81
C ARG A 154 12.17 10.92 4.34
N ILE A 155 12.35 12.16 3.87
CA ILE A 155 12.19 12.52 2.45
C ILE A 155 13.09 11.65 1.58
N GLU A 156 14.36 11.53 1.94
CA GLU A 156 15.34 10.76 1.17
C GLU A 156 14.99 9.27 1.13
N ARG A 157 14.55 8.68 2.25
CA ARG A 157 14.06 7.30 2.27
C ARG A 157 12.83 7.10 1.39
N SER A 158 11.87 8.03 1.41
CA SER A 158 10.71 7.98 0.51
C SER A 158 11.11 8.01 -0.96
N LYS A 159 12.05 8.89 -1.34
CA LYS A 159 12.59 8.95 -2.72
C LYS A 159 13.27 7.65 -3.13
N ASN A 160 14.03 7.03 -2.23
CA ASN A 160 14.66 5.74 -2.51
C ASN A 160 13.63 4.64 -2.78
N ILE A 161 12.57 4.55 -1.96
CA ILE A 161 11.48 3.56 -2.19
C ILE A 161 10.75 3.84 -3.51
N MET A 162 10.47 5.11 -3.82
CA MET A 162 9.91 5.52 -5.10
C MET A 162 10.81 5.11 -6.29
N GLY A 163 12.13 5.31 -6.17
CA GLY A 163 13.10 4.88 -7.16
C GLY A 163 13.09 3.37 -7.40
N TYR A 164 13.00 2.57 -6.33
CA TYR A 164 12.89 1.10 -6.44
C TYR A 164 11.59 0.66 -7.11
N MET A 165 10.47 1.28 -6.72
CA MET A 165 9.18 1.01 -7.33
C MET A 165 9.19 1.37 -8.83
N LYS A 166 9.74 2.54 -9.21
CA LYS A 166 9.90 2.95 -10.61
C LYS A 166 10.71 1.93 -11.40
N PHE A 167 11.88 1.54 -10.87
CA PHE A 167 12.74 0.55 -11.52
C PHE A 167 12.04 -0.80 -11.70
N ALA A 168 11.26 -1.25 -10.70
CA ALA A 168 10.49 -2.49 -10.80
C ALA A 168 9.40 -2.39 -11.89
N ILE A 169 8.67 -1.27 -11.94
CA ILE A 169 7.63 -1.03 -12.95
C ILE A 169 8.24 -0.97 -14.36
N GLU A 170 9.36 -0.27 -14.55
CA GLU A 170 10.08 -0.21 -15.83
C GLU A 170 10.54 -1.60 -16.29
N SER A 171 11.04 -2.41 -15.36
CA SER A 171 11.48 -3.79 -15.63
C SER A 171 10.31 -4.70 -16.02
N CYS A 172 9.14 -4.49 -15.42
CA CYS A 172 7.91 -5.23 -15.71
C CYS A 172 7.19 -4.72 -16.96
N GLN A 173 7.31 -3.45 -17.33
CA GLN A 173 6.56 -2.84 -18.44
C GLN A 173 6.79 -3.59 -19.75
N SER A 174 8.05 -3.89 -20.08
CA SER A 174 8.40 -4.69 -21.28
C SER A 174 7.77 -6.09 -21.28
N GLN A 175 7.53 -6.67 -20.10
CA GLN A 175 6.93 -7.99 -19.94
C GLN A 175 5.39 -7.92 -19.98
N ILE A 176 4.80 -6.89 -19.38
CA ILE A 176 3.35 -6.65 -19.39
C ILE A 176 2.87 -6.38 -20.82
N GLU A 177 3.64 -5.62 -21.60
CA GLU A 177 3.30 -5.31 -23.00
C GLU A 177 3.46 -6.53 -23.93
N SER A 178 4.27 -7.52 -23.57
CA SER A 178 4.61 -8.68 -24.41
C SER A 178 3.95 -9.99 -24.00
N CYS A 179 3.40 -10.10 -22.78
CA CYS A 179 2.74 -11.30 -22.29
C CYS A 179 1.20 -11.15 -22.33
N PRO A 180 0.46 -12.22 -22.69
CA PRO A 180 -0.98 -12.27 -22.47
C PRO A 180 -1.29 -12.03 -20.98
N SER A 181 -2.28 -11.18 -20.72
CA SER A 181 -2.64 -10.66 -19.38
C SER A 181 -2.97 -11.72 -18.33
N GLU A 182 -3.14 -12.98 -18.72
CA GLU A 182 -3.54 -14.09 -17.85
C GLU A 182 -2.38 -14.68 -17.02
N ILE A 183 -1.13 -14.29 -17.27
CA ILE A 183 0.05 -14.91 -16.62
C ILE A 183 0.57 -14.06 -15.45
N TYR A 184 0.38 -12.74 -15.49
CA TYR A 184 0.85 -11.80 -14.46
C TYR A 184 -0.31 -10.93 -14.02
N ASN A 185 -0.73 -11.08 -12.76
CA ASN A 185 -1.79 -10.28 -12.15
C ASN A 185 -1.19 -9.08 -11.40
N ILE A 186 -0.30 -8.35 -12.07
CA ILE A 186 0.28 -7.14 -11.52
C ILE A 186 -0.74 -6.02 -11.64
N LYS A 187 -1.11 -5.44 -10.50
CA LYS A 187 -2.00 -4.29 -10.40
C LYS A 187 -1.27 -3.12 -9.77
N ILE A 188 -1.50 -1.94 -10.32
CA ILE A 188 -0.99 -0.69 -9.77
C ILE A 188 -2.17 0.20 -9.45
N PHE A 189 -2.29 0.61 -8.20
CA PHE A 189 -3.34 1.49 -7.71
C PHE A 189 -2.74 2.83 -7.31
N GLN A 190 -3.45 3.93 -7.59
CA GLN A 190 -3.14 5.26 -7.06
C GLN A 190 -4.23 5.70 -6.07
N TYR A 191 -3.87 6.59 -5.14
CA TYR A 191 -4.79 7.32 -4.28
C TYR A 191 -4.66 8.81 -4.57
N ASN A 192 -5.78 9.48 -4.85
CA ASN A 192 -5.80 10.90 -5.22
C ASN A 192 -6.43 11.79 -4.14
N ILE A 193 -5.89 13.00 -3.97
CA ILE A 193 -6.52 14.11 -3.23
C ILE A 193 -6.49 15.32 -4.17
N ASP A 194 -7.64 15.96 -4.41
CA ASP A 194 -7.74 17.10 -5.34
C ASP A 194 -7.08 16.82 -6.71
N ASP A 195 -7.36 15.64 -7.28
CA ASP A 195 -6.81 15.14 -8.55
C ASP A 195 -5.28 14.96 -8.58
N LYS A 196 -4.59 15.14 -7.45
CA LYS A 196 -3.16 14.88 -7.29
C LYS A 196 -2.93 13.52 -6.64
N ALA A 197 -2.06 12.71 -7.25
CA ALA A 197 -1.66 11.44 -6.66
C ALA A 197 -0.84 11.68 -5.38
N VAL A 198 -1.30 11.08 -4.28
CA VAL A 198 -0.64 11.14 -2.97
C VAL A 198 -0.26 9.76 -2.45
N GLY A 199 -0.59 8.70 -3.17
CA GLY A 199 -0.16 7.35 -2.84
C GLY A 199 -0.22 6.43 -4.05
N ILE A 200 0.71 5.48 -4.10
CA ILE A 200 0.78 4.46 -5.16
C ILE A 200 1.10 3.13 -4.49
N MET A 201 0.42 2.07 -4.92
CA MET A 201 0.66 0.70 -4.50
C MET A 201 0.77 -0.20 -5.72
N MET A 202 1.78 -1.07 -5.73
CA MET A 202 1.94 -2.15 -6.72
C MET A 202 1.82 -3.49 -6.00
N MET A 203 1.03 -4.39 -6.56
CA MET A 203 0.82 -5.72 -6.01
C MET A 203 0.71 -6.77 -7.12
N ASP A 204 1.10 -7.99 -6.80
CA ASP A 204 0.91 -9.18 -7.63
C ASP A 204 0.03 -10.20 -6.88
N ASN A 205 -1.11 -10.55 -7.46
CA ASN A 205 -2.13 -11.38 -6.83
C ASN A 205 -2.57 -10.86 -5.46
N ASN A 206 -2.09 -11.48 -4.38
CA ASN A 206 -2.38 -11.09 -3.00
C ASN A 206 -1.13 -10.59 -2.25
N HIS A 207 -0.05 -10.26 -2.97
CA HIS A 207 1.20 -9.78 -2.39
C HIS A 207 1.44 -8.31 -2.76
N ILE A 208 1.61 -7.43 -1.77
CA ILE A 208 2.00 -6.04 -1.97
C ILE A 208 3.52 -5.97 -2.10
N ASP A 209 4.00 -5.66 -3.30
CA ASP A 209 5.44 -5.48 -3.57
C ASP A 209 5.94 -4.12 -3.09
N TYR A 210 5.18 -3.06 -3.40
CA TYR A 210 5.53 -1.69 -3.05
C TYR A 210 4.29 -0.90 -2.66
N ILE A 211 4.44 -0.08 -1.63
CA ILE A 211 3.46 0.93 -1.26
C ILE A 211 4.22 2.19 -0.84
N VAL A 212 3.85 3.31 -1.45
CA VAL A 212 4.40 4.62 -1.12
C VAL A 212 3.26 5.59 -0.97
N THR A 213 3.34 6.42 0.07
CA THR A 213 2.42 7.54 0.29
C THR A 213 3.22 8.81 0.49
N HIS A 214 2.63 9.93 0.10
CA HIS A 214 3.20 11.25 0.31
C HIS A 214 3.36 11.49 1.83
N ILE A 215 4.50 12.00 2.26
CA ILE A 215 4.87 12.06 3.69
C ILE A 215 3.98 12.96 4.54
N GLY A 216 3.30 13.94 3.91
CA GLY A 216 2.31 14.80 4.54
C GLY A 216 0.89 14.21 4.57
N SER A 217 0.68 13.03 3.98
CA SER A 217 -0.61 12.35 3.97
C SER A 217 -0.73 11.37 5.15
N ASN A 218 -1.90 11.38 5.81
CA ASN A 218 -2.24 10.43 6.87
C ASN A 218 -3.30 9.45 6.36
N SER A 219 -3.29 8.22 6.87
CA SER A 219 -4.30 7.18 6.60
C SER A 219 -4.39 6.61 5.17
N MET A 220 -3.78 7.24 4.15
CA MET A 220 -3.86 6.80 2.74
C MET A 220 -3.28 5.40 2.52
N GLY A 221 -2.23 5.03 3.26
CA GLY A 221 -1.66 3.69 3.19
C GLY A 221 -2.65 2.61 3.65
N GLY A 222 -3.49 2.92 4.65
CA GLY A 222 -4.56 2.02 5.09
C GLY A 222 -5.62 1.83 4.01
N ALA A 223 -6.04 2.91 3.35
CA ALA A 223 -7.02 2.86 2.26
C ALA A 223 -6.50 2.06 1.04
N LEU A 224 -5.22 2.22 0.68
CA LEU A 224 -4.60 1.39 -0.36
C LEU A 224 -4.55 -0.10 0.04
N ILE A 225 -4.31 -0.40 1.32
CA ILE A 225 -4.34 -1.79 1.82
C ILE A 225 -5.77 -2.36 1.83
N GLU A 226 -6.80 -1.56 2.13
CA GLU A 226 -8.20 -1.98 1.97
C GLU A 226 -8.50 -2.35 0.52
N GLN A 227 -7.98 -1.57 -0.45
CA GLN A 227 -8.07 -1.93 -1.86
C GLN A 227 -7.34 -3.25 -2.18
N ALA A 228 -6.17 -3.51 -1.59
CA ALA A 228 -5.46 -4.79 -1.75
C ALA A 228 -6.26 -5.97 -1.20
N VAL A 229 -6.91 -5.80 -0.04
CA VAL A 229 -7.79 -6.82 0.57
C VAL A 229 -8.99 -7.09 -0.34
N LYS A 230 -9.61 -6.04 -0.89
CA LYS A 230 -10.71 -6.18 -1.86
C LYS A 230 -10.27 -6.96 -3.10
N TYR A 231 -9.14 -6.58 -3.71
CA TYR A 231 -8.61 -7.29 -4.87
C TYR A 231 -8.27 -8.76 -4.56
N SER A 232 -7.72 -9.03 -3.38
CA SER A 232 -7.47 -10.38 -2.89
C SER A 232 -8.76 -11.22 -2.75
N CYS A 233 -9.87 -10.63 -2.30
CA CYS A 233 -11.18 -11.29 -2.31
C CYS A 233 -11.65 -11.63 -3.73
N GLU A 234 -11.51 -10.70 -4.67
CA GLU A 234 -11.91 -10.89 -6.09
C GLU A 234 -11.16 -12.06 -6.74
N LEU A 235 -9.93 -12.31 -6.32
CA LEU A 235 -9.12 -13.45 -6.76
C LEU A 235 -9.38 -14.76 -5.99
N GLY A 236 -10.26 -14.76 -5.00
CA GLY A 236 -10.60 -15.96 -4.22
C GLY A 236 -9.62 -16.28 -3.09
N TYR A 237 -8.83 -15.31 -2.61
CA TYR A 237 -7.91 -15.48 -1.47
C TYR A 237 -8.51 -15.06 -0.11
N ASP A 238 -9.81 -14.85 -0.05
CA ASP A 238 -10.57 -14.45 1.15
C ASP A 238 -10.11 -13.13 1.78
N GLY A 239 -9.48 -12.26 0.98
CA GLY A 239 -8.97 -10.97 1.42
C GLY A 239 -7.60 -11.03 2.11
N ARG A 240 -6.95 -12.19 2.14
CA ARG A 240 -5.62 -12.33 2.73
C ARG A 240 -4.57 -11.59 1.90
N VAL A 241 -3.70 -10.82 2.53
CA VAL A 241 -2.67 -10.02 1.86
C VAL A 241 -1.31 -10.25 2.51
N ASN A 242 -0.27 -10.41 1.70
CA ASN A 242 1.11 -10.58 2.13
C ASN A 242 1.97 -9.38 1.73
N LEU A 243 3.04 -9.11 2.47
CA LEU A 243 4.06 -8.13 2.10
C LEU A 243 5.40 -8.45 2.76
N TYR A 244 6.48 -7.84 2.26
CA TYR A 244 7.74 -7.78 2.99
C TYR A 244 7.95 -6.39 3.60
N ALA A 245 7.93 -6.32 4.93
CA ALA A 245 8.11 -5.07 5.65
C ALA A 245 9.60 -4.73 5.82
N LEU A 246 9.96 -3.48 5.57
CA LEU A 246 11.20 -2.92 6.11
C LEU A 246 11.10 -2.89 7.64
N LYS A 247 12.24 -3.07 8.35
CA LYS A 247 12.30 -3.09 9.82
C LYS A 247 11.59 -1.88 10.46
N THR A 248 11.71 -0.70 9.85
CA THR A 248 11.09 0.54 10.34
C THR A 248 9.58 0.65 10.06
N GLY A 249 9.03 -0.17 9.17
CA GLY A 249 7.61 -0.17 8.80
C GLY A 249 6.78 -1.24 9.50
N ILE A 250 7.41 -2.19 10.20
CA ILE A 250 6.74 -3.33 10.84
C ILE A 250 5.60 -2.88 11.75
N ASP A 251 5.83 -1.90 12.63
CA ASP A 251 4.82 -1.46 13.59
C ASP A 251 3.65 -0.75 12.92
N SER A 252 3.89 -0.04 11.81
CA SER A 252 2.83 0.53 10.98
C SER A 252 1.92 -0.55 10.39
N TYR A 253 2.49 -1.67 9.92
CA TYR A 253 1.70 -2.78 9.39
C TYR A 253 0.99 -3.58 10.49
N ARG A 254 1.61 -3.76 11.66
CA ARG A 254 0.93 -4.36 12.83
C ARG A 254 -0.30 -3.57 13.24
N ALA A 255 -0.23 -2.23 13.19
CA ALA A 255 -1.38 -1.36 13.47
C ALA A 255 -2.52 -1.51 12.45
N LEU A 256 -2.27 -2.19 11.33
CA LEU A 256 -3.25 -2.56 10.30
C LEU A 256 -3.61 -4.06 10.35
N GLY A 257 -3.22 -4.80 11.40
CA GLY A 257 -3.57 -6.21 11.58
C GLY A 257 -2.64 -7.21 10.91
N PHE A 258 -1.51 -6.77 10.35
CA PHE A 258 -0.50 -7.69 9.85
C PHE A 258 0.24 -8.38 11.01
N ILE A 259 0.46 -9.68 10.88
CA ILE A 259 1.28 -10.50 11.77
C ILE A 259 2.53 -10.99 11.03
N HIS A 260 3.59 -11.35 11.76
CA HIS A 260 4.77 -11.96 11.12
C HIS A 260 4.39 -13.33 10.56
N GLY A 261 4.99 -13.69 9.43
CA GLY A 261 4.97 -15.08 8.95
C GLY A 261 5.59 -16.05 9.98
N ASP A 262 5.34 -17.34 9.78
CA ASP A 262 5.71 -18.40 10.72
C ASP A 262 7.24 -18.56 10.91
N GLU A 263 8.05 -17.94 10.05
CA GLU A 263 9.51 -17.98 10.13
C GLU A 263 10.08 -16.87 11.03
N LYS A 264 10.79 -17.29 12.09
CA LYS A 264 11.50 -16.37 13.00
C LYS A 264 12.48 -15.48 12.24
N GLY A 265 12.31 -14.17 12.37
CA GLY A 265 13.17 -13.17 11.73
C GLY A 265 12.82 -12.90 10.26
N SER A 266 11.75 -13.49 9.73
CA SER A 266 11.23 -13.11 8.42
C SER A 266 10.70 -11.67 8.46
N SER A 267 11.00 -10.94 7.40
CA SER A 267 10.40 -9.63 7.11
C SER A 267 9.02 -9.77 6.47
N GLU A 268 8.59 -11.00 6.18
CA GLU A 268 7.27 -11.28 5.63
C GLU A 268 6.20 -11.07 6.69
N MET A 269 5.16 -10.38 6.29
CA MET A 269 3.98 -10.15 7.11
C MET A 269 2.72 -10.48 6.34
N THR A 270 1.76 -11.07 7.04
CA THR A 270 0.47 -11.50 6.49
C THR A 270 -0.66 -10.82 7.24
N LEU A 271 -1.63 -10.34 6.48
CA LEU A 271 -2.93 -9.87 6.96
C LEU A 271 -3.99 -10.90 6.56
N ASP A 272 -4.79 -11.34 7.54
CA ASP A 272 -6.02 -12.11 7.32
C ASP A 272 -7.17 -11.35 8.00
N PRO A 273 -8.03 -10.64 7.23
CA PRO A 273 -9.07 -9.81 7.82
C PRO A 273 -10.11 -10.64 8.60
N ASN A 274 -10.28 -11.93 8.29
CA ASN A 274 -11.18 -12.82 9.03
C ASN A 274 -10.67 -13.17 10.44
N LYS A 275 -9.38 -13.00 10.69
CA LYS A 275 -8.73 -13.33 11.97
C LYS A 275 -8.30 -12.09 12.77
N SER A 276 -8.62 -10.91 12.29
CA SER A 276 -8.16 -9.65 12.88
C SER A 276 -9.33 -8.80 13.35
N ASP A 277 -9.40 -8.51 14.65
CA ASP A 277 -10.40 -7.60 15.24
C ASP A 277 -10.30 -6.14 14.73
N LEU A 278 -9.18 -5.80 14.08
CA LEU A 278 -8.97 -4.50 13.45
C LEU A 278 -9.70 -4.34 12.12
N TRP A 279 -10.32 -5.41 11.59
CA TRP A 279 -11.01 -5.43 10.31
C TRP A 279 -12.46 -5.88 10.48
N LYS A 280 -13.37 -5.23 9.76
CA LYS A 280 -14.80 -5.55 9.75
C LYS A 280 -15.34 -5.38 8.34
N LYS A 281 -16.44 -6.08 8.04
CA LYS A 281 -17.21 -5.81 6.83
C LYS A 281 -18.12 -4.62 7.05
N ASP A 282 -18.16 -3.69 6.11
CA ASP A 282 -19.13 -2.60 6.08
C ASP A 282 -20.53 -3.09 5.67
N SER A 283 -21.49 -2.17 5.56
CA SER A 283 -22.88 -2.49 5.15
C SER A 283 -22.98 -3.10 3.74
N ASN A 284 -21.96 -2.90 2.91
CA ASN A 284 -21.88 -3.46 1.55
C ASN A 284 -21.13 -4.80 1.52
N GLY A 285 -20.67 -5.28 2.68
CA GLY A 285 -19.90 -6.52 2.79
C GLY A 285 -18.43 -6.37 2.43
N GLU A 286 -17.92 -5.15 2.20
CA GLU A 286 -16.52 -4.88 1.90
C GLU A 286 -15.68 -4.79 3.17
N TRP A 287 -14.46 -5.31 3.14
CA TRP A 287 -13.53 -5.21 4.28
C TRP A 287 -13.01 -3.78 4.46
N ARG A 288 -13.15 -3.26 5.68
CA ARG A 288 -12.63 -1.96 6.11
C ARG A 288 -11.87 -2.12 7.42
N LEU A 289 -10.93 -1.22 7.68
CA LEU A 289 -10.35 -1.05 9.01
C LEU A 289 -11.45 -0.57 9.98
N ALA A 290 -11.62 -1.28 11.08
CA ALA A 290 -12.69 -1.03 12.06
C ALA A 290 -12.66 0.42 12.60
N LYS A 291 -11.48 1.03 12.75
CA LYS A 291 -11.33 2.44 13.19
C LYS A 291 -11.83 3.48 12.18
N TYR A 292 -12.09 3.07 10.93
CA TYR A 292 -12.53 3.91 9.82
C TYR A 292 -13.88 3.49 9.23
N ILE A 293 -14.56 2.49 9.80
CA ILE A 293 -15.77 1.91 9.19
C ILE A 293 -16.92 2.92 8.97
N ASP A 294 -17.04 3.92 9.86
CA ASP A 294 -18.04 5.00 9.76
C ASP A 294 -17.41 6.34 9.33
N LYS A 295 -16.19 6.31 8.78
CA LYS A 295 -15.44 7.51 8.38
C LYS A 295 -15.23 7.50 6.87
N GLY A 296 -15.47 8.64 6.24
CA GLY A 296 -15.15 8.81 4.82
C GLY A 296 -13.64 8.93 4.56
N TYR A 297 -13.26 8.62 3.34
CA TYR A 297 -11.94 8.81 2.75
C TYR A 297 -11.70 10.26 2.42
N VAL A 298 -10.51 10.77 2.75
CA VAL A 298 -10.14 12.15 2.41
C VAL A 298 -9.98 12.28 0.89
N VAL A 299 -10.75 13.18 0.28
CA VAL A 299 -10.72 13.44 -1.17
C VAL A 299 -10.26 14.86 -1.52
N SER A 300 -10.31 15.78 -0.56
CA SER A 300 -9.88 17.17 -0.76
C SER A 300 -9.45 17.80 0.55
N ALA A 301 -8.39 18.61 0.53
CA ALA A 301 -8.08 19.52 1.62
C ALA A 301 -8.84 20.83 1.35
N LEU A 302 -9.81 21.18 2.21
CA LEU A 302 -10.45 22.49 2.08
C LEU A 302 -9.38 23.53 2.34
N LYS A 303 -9.13 24.39 1.34
CA LYS A 303 -8.32 25.58 1.55
C LYS A 303 -8.96 26.36 2.70
N PRO A 304 -8.20 26.78 3.72
CA PRO A 304 -8.74 27.73 4.69
C PRO A 304 -9.27 28.89 3.86
N ASN A 305 -10.57 29.17 4.00
CA ASN A 305 -11.32 30.07 3.13
C ASN A 305 -10.43 31.20 2.62
N ASP A 306 -10.29 31.33 1.29
CA ASP A 306 -10.05 32.64 0.70
C ASP A 306 -11.19 33.51 1.23
N SER A 307 -10.97 34.16 2.36
CA SER A 307 -11.84 35.21 2.83
C SER A 307 -11.69 36.31 1.79
N THR A 308 -12.54 36.25 0.78
CA THR A 308 -13.13 37.45 0.20
C THR A 308 -13.86 38.17 1.32
N ALA A 309 -13.10 38.74 2.26
CA ALA A 309 -13.52 39.92 2.96
C ALA A 309 -13.51 40.99 1.86
N GLU A 310 -14.70 41.38 1.42
CA GLU A 310 -14.87 42.62 0.68
C GLU A 310 -14.06 43.71 1.39
N PRO A 311 -13.37 44.60 0.66
CA PRO A 311 -12.75 45.75 1.30
C PRO A 311 -13.87 46.56 1.94
N HIS A 312 -13.99 46.47 3.26
CA HIS A 312 -14.78 47.43 4.02
C HIS A 312 -14.26 48.81 3.64
N SER A 313 -15.12 49.53 2.92
CA SER A 313 -14.98 50.92 2.58
C SER A 313 -14.57 51.69 3.84
N THR A 314 -13.38 52.26 3.81
CA THR A 314 -12.96 53.30 4.74
C THR A 314 -14.04 54.38 4.81
N PRO A 315 -14.56 54.75 6.01
CA PRO A 315 -15.36 55.95 6.12
C PRO A 315 -14.46 57.15 5.84
N ALA A 316 -14.90 58.01 4.93
CA ALA A 316 -14.24 59.27 4.61
C ALA A 316 -14.06 60.10 5.89
N CYS A 317 -12.81 60.44 6.19
CA CYS A 317 -12.46 61.44 7.20
C CYS A 317 -12.84 62.81 6.65
N SER A 318 -13.96 63.37 7.10
CA SER A 318 -14.30 64.77 6.89
C SER A 318 -13.43 65.63 7.80
N THR A 319 -12.39 66.25 7.25
CA THR A 319 -11.73 67.40 7.89
C THR A 319 -12.53 68.66 7.62
N SER A 320 -13.12 69.22 8.67
CA SER A 320 -13.55 70.62 8.74
C SER A 320 -12.70 71.35 9.79
N HIS A 321 -12.27 72.57 9.43
CA HIS A 321 -11.55 73.59 10.21
C HIS A 321 -10.01 73.43 10.20
N ILE A 322 -9.18 74.40 9.79
CA ILE A 322 -9.32 75.85 9.52
C ILE A 322 -8.62 76.17 8.21
#